data_AF-A0A7W0UWP9-F1
#
_entry.id   AF-A0A7W0UWP9-F1
#
_cell.length_a   1.000
_cell.length_b   1.000
_cell.length_c   1.000
_cell.angle_alpha   90.00
_cell.angle_beta   90.00
_cell.angle_gamma   90.00
#
_symmetry.space_group_name_H-M   'P 1'
#
loop_
_entity.id
_entity.type
_entity.pdbx_description
1 polymer ?
#
loop_
_entity_poly.entity_id
_entity_poly.type
_entity_poly.pdbx_seq_one_letter_code
_entity_poly.pdbx_strand_id
1 'polypeptide(L)' 'MTTSPQYPLPQLTRAEQETETAADRLSSQIDSALAAVVVHSYDDIEELEACADRLERAARDLTVALRELSRERRAHKNAL' A
#
# COMPACT_ATOMS: atom_id res chain seq x y z
N MET A 1 -19.96 -36.48 4.56
CA MET A 1 -19.40 -35.15 4.83
C MET A 1 -17.95 -35.17 4.39
N THR A 2 -17.63 -34.62 3.21
CA THR A 2 -16.27 -34.60 2.68
C THR A 2 -15.57 -33.33 3.14
N THR A 3 -14.63 -33.45 4.07
CA THR A 3 -13.73 -32.37 4.49
C THR A 3 -12.75 -32.09 3.35
N SER A 4 -12.95 -30.98 2.65
CA SER A 4 -11.99 -30.49 1.66
C SER A 4 -10.65 -30.19 2.35
N PRO A 5 -9.51 -30.60 1.76
CA PRO A 5 -8.20 -30.29 2.32
C PRO A 5 -7.99 -28.77 2.33
N GLN A 6 -7.84 -28.20 3.52
CA GLN A 6 -7.38 -26.82 3.70
C GLN A 6 -5.91 -26.78 3.30
N TYR A 7 -5.63 -26.37 2.06
CA TYR A 7 -4.29 -26.00 1.67
C TYR A 7 -3.88 -24.76 2.47
N PRO A 8 -2.73 -24.77 3.16
CA PRO A 8 -2.24 -23.56 3.81
C PRO A 8 -2.06 -22.48 2.74
N LEU A 9 -2.61 -21.30 2.99
CA LEU A 9 -2.38 -20.14 2.13
C LEU A 9 -0.86 -19.94 2.01
N PRO A 10 -0.33 -19.64 0.81
CA PRO A 10 1.08 -19.32 0.66
C PRO A 10 1.45 -18.20 1.62
N GLN A 11 2.47 -18.41 2.44
CA GLN A 11 3.00 -17.35 3.28
C GLN A 11 3.57 -16.28 2.36
N LEU A 12 3.12 -15.03 2.53
CA LEU A 12 3.63 -13.90 1.78
C LEU A 12 5.14 -13.81 2.00
N THR A 13 5.87 -13.53 0.93
CA THR A 13 7.27 -13.13 1.09
C THR A 13 7.32 -11.79 1.82
N ARG A 14 8.49 -11.49 2.40
CA ARG A 14 8.71 -10.20 3.06
C ARG A 14 8.36 -9.01 2.15
N ALA A 15 8.79 -9.03 0.89
CA ALA A 15 8.48 -7.96 -0.06
C ALA A 15 7.00 -7.89 -0.42
N GLU A 16 6.29 -9.02 -0.44
CA GLU A 16 4.83 -9.03 -0.61
C GLU A 16 4.14 -8.37 0.58
N GLN A 17 4.56 -8.70 1.81
CA GLN A 17 4.02 -8.08 3.02
C GLN A 17 4.33 -6.58 3.11
N GLU A 18 5.54 -6.17 2.75
CA GLU A 18 5.94 -4.75 2.71
C GLU A 18 5.14 -3.98 1.64
N THR A 19 4.87 -4.61 0.49
CA THR A 19 4.01 -4.03 -0.56
C THR A 19 2.56 -3.88 -0.09
N GLU A 20 2.00 -4.91 0.55
CA GLU A 20 0.63 -4.88 1.11
C GLU A 20 0.50 -3.77 2.16
N THR A 21 1.44 -3.72 3.11
CA THR A 21 1.48 -2.69 4.15
C THR A 21 1.56 -1.27 3.57
N ALA A 22 2.37 -1.07 2.54
CA ALA A 22 2.48 0.23 1.87
C ALA A 22 1.19 0.61 1.12
N ALA A 23 0.51 -0.37 0.52
CA ALA A 23 -0.75 -0.16 -0.18
C ALA A 23 -1.87 0.22 0.80
N ASP A 24 -2.00 -0.50 1.92
CA ASP A 24 -2.99 -0.20 2.96
C ASP A 24 -2.79 1.20 3.55
N ARG A 25 -1.53 1.59 3.75
CA ARG A 25 -1.18 2.92 4.21
C ARG A 25 -1.60 4.00 3.21
N LEU A 26 -1.34 3.81 1.92
CA LEU A 26 -1.76 4.76 0.89
C LEU A 26 -3.29 4.89 0.82
N SER A 27 -4.01 3.77 0.87
CA SER A 27 -5.49 3.76 0.92
C SER A 27 -6.01 4.57 2.11
N SER A 28 -5.44 4.37 3.29
CA SER A 28 -5.81 5.14 4.49
C SER A 28 -5.55 6.65 4.35
N GLN A 29 -4.46 7.04 3.66
CA GLN A 29 -4.20 8.46 3.38
C GLN A 29 -5.19 9.05 2.37
N ILE A 30 -5.62 8.26 1.37
CA ILE A 30 -6.66 8.67 0.41
C ILE A 30 -7.97 8.93 1.14
N ASP A 31 -8.40 8.01 2.02
CA ASP A 31 -9.62 8.18 2.81
C ASP A 31 -9.56 9.43 3.71
N SER A 32 -8.39 9.67 4.32
CA SER A 32 -8.16 10.87 5.15
C SER A 32 -8.25 12.16 4.33
N ALA A 33 -7.67 12.17 3.13
CA ALA A 33 -7.74 13.33 2.24
C ALA A 33 -9.17 13.59 1.74
N LEU A 34 -9.94 12.55 1.44
CA LEU A 34 -11.35 12.67 1.08
C LEU A 34 -12.17 13.26 2.23
N ALA A 35 -11.91 12.83 3.47
CA ALA A 35 -12.56 13.39 4.65
C ALA A 35 -12.24 14.89 4.81
N ALA A 36 -10.98 15.30 4.66
CA ALA A 36 -10.57 16.70 4.76
C ALA A 36 -11.27 17.59 3.71
N VAL A 37 -11.43 17.10 2.47
CA VAL A 37 -12.16 17.82 1.41
C VAL A 37 -13.62 18.03 1.77
N VAL A 38 -14.28 17.04 2.38
CA VAL A 38 -15.71 17.10 2.75
C VAL A 38 -15.98 18.07 3.90
N VAL A 39 -15.01 18.28 4.81
CA VAL A 39 -15.20 19.12 6.00
C VAL A 39 -15.38 20.61 5.68
N HIS A 40 -15.06 21.07 4.46
CA HIS A 40 -15.41 22.41 3.93
C HIS A 40 -15.16 23.58 4.91
N SER A 41 -14.07 23.51 5.68
CA SER A 41 -13.61 24.61 6.53
C SER A 41 -12.66 25.50 5.72
N TYR A 42 -12.87 26.81 5.79
CA TYR A 42 -12.05 27.81 5.09
C TYR A 42 -10.64 27.98 5.69
N ASP A 43 -10.42 27.50 6.92
CA ASP A 43 -9.15 27.65 7.65
C ASP A 43 -8.19 26.44 7.48
N ASP A 44 -8.59 25.40 6.73
CA ASP A 44 -7.85 24.12 6.67
C ASP A 44 -6.88 24.01 5.47
N ILE A 45 -6.41 25.12 4.90
CA ILE A 45 -5.48 25.10 3.75
C ILE A 45 -4.19 24.35 4.12
N GLU A 46 -3.63 24.62 5.31
CA GLU A 46 -2.44 23.93 5.81
C GLU A 46 -2.69 22.42 5.99
N GLU A 47 -3.91 22.02 6.33
CA GLU A 47 -4.27 20.61 6.45
C GLU A 47 -4.35 19.91 5.09
N LEU A 48 -4.80 20.61 4.04
CA LEU A 48 -4.80 20.09 2.67
C LEU A 48 -3.38 19.91 2.13
N GLU A 49 -2.50 20.88 2.37
CA GLU A 49 -1.08 20.76 2.01
C GLU A 49 -0.43 19.58 2.77
N ALA A 50 -0.68 19.47 4.07
CA ALA A 50 -0.19 18.35 4.87
C ALA A 50 -0.77 16.99 4.40
N CYS A 51 -2.02 16.94 3.92
CA CYS A 51 -2.60 15.75 3.30
C CYS A 51 -1.87 15.40 2.00
N ALA A 52 -1.58 16.39 1.15
CA ALA A 52 -0.86 16.19 -0.10
C ALA A 52 0.54 15.61 0.14
N ASP A 53 1.29 16.15 1.10
CA ASP A 53 2.61 15.66 1.47
C ASP A 53 2.58 14.20 1.95
N ARG A 54 1.58 13.84 2.77
CA ARG A 54 1.41 12.47 3.25
C ARG A 54 1.06 11.50 2.12
N LEU A 55 0.19 11.91 1.19
CA LEU A 55 -0.16 11.13 0.00
C LEU A 55 1.05 10.91 -0.89
N GLU A 56 1.81 11.97 -1.17
CA GLU A 56 3.01 11.86 -1.99
C GLU A 56 4.02 10.89 -1.38
N ARG A 57 4.26 10.99 -0.08
CA ARG A 57 5.17 10.08 0.62
C ARG A 57 4.68 8.63 0.56
N ALA A 58 3.40 8.37 0.87
CA ALA A 58 2.85 7.02 0.84
C ALA A 58 2.87 6.42 -0.58
N ALA A 59 2.60 7.21 -1.62
CA ALA A 59 2.65 6.77 -3.01
C ALA A 59 4.08 6.43 -3.45
N ARG A 60 5.06 7.23 -3.01
CA ARG A 60 6.49 6.95 -3.24
C ARG A 60 6.92 5.65 -2.54
N ASP A 61 6.53 5.46 -1.28
CA ASP A 61 6.83 4.25 -0.50
C ASP A 61 6.27 3.00 -1.22
N LEU A 62 5.00 3.01 -1.64
CA LEU A 62 4.39 1.92 -2.40
C LEU A 62 5.09 1.67 -3.75
N THR A 63 5.46 2.74 -4.46
CA THR A 63 6.18 2.63 -5.73
C THR A 63 7.53 1.92 -5.56
N VAL A 64 8.25 2.20 -4.47
CA VAL A 64 9.51 1.53 -4.14
C VAL A 64 9.26 0.05 -3.84
N ALA A 65 8.31 -0.26 -2.96
CA ALA A 65 7.99 -1.65 -2.59
C ALA A 65 7.59 -2.51 -3.80
N LEU A 66 6.74 -1.97 -4.70
CA LEU A 66 6.36 -2.66 -5.94
C LEU A 66 7.55 -2.94 -6.86
N ARG A 67 8.50 -2.00 -6.96
CA ARG A 67 9.71 -2.17 -7.77
C ARG A 67 10.63 -3.23 -7.15
N GLU A 68 10.72 -3.29 -5.83
CA GLU A 68 11.47 -4.32 -5.10
C GLU A 68 10.87 -5.70 -5.32
N LEU A 69 9.56 -5.85 -5.09
CA LEU A 69 8.84 -7.09 -5.34
C LEU A 69 8.99 -7.54 -6.81
N SER A 70 8.94 -6.60 -7.76
CA SER A 70 9.18 -6.89 -9.18
C SER A 70 10.60 -7.39 -9.45
N ARG A 71 11.62 -6.82 -8.78
CA ARG A 71 13.02 -7.28 -8.89
C ARG A 71 13.19 -8.69 -8.32
N GLU A 72 12.61 -8.96 -7.16
CA GLU A 72 12.64 -10.29 -6.54
C GLU A 72 12.00 -11.36 -7.41
N ARG A 73 10.80 -11.07 -7.96
CA ARG A 73 10.11 -12.00 -8.87
C ARG A 73 10.92 -12.28 -10.13
N ARG A 74 11.61 -11.28 -10.69
CA ARG A 74 12.53 -11.50 -11.83
C ARG A 74 13.75 -12.34 -11.44
N ALA A 75 14.36 -12.07 -10.30
CA ALA A 75 15.50 -12.84 -9.82
C ALA A 75 15.13 -14.32 -9.60
N HIS A 76 13.97 -14.58 -8.99
CA HIS A 76 13.45 -15.92 -8.80
C HIS A 76 13.18 -16.62 -10.14
N LYS A 77 12.56 -15.93 -11.10
CA LYS A 77 12.31 -16.47 -12.45
C LYS A 77 13.60 -16.84 -13.20
N ASN A 78 14.66 -16.04 -13.07
CA ASN A 78 15.93 -16.27 -13.77
C ASN A 78 16.83 -17.32 -13.09
N ALA A 79 16.50 -17.73 -11.86
CA ALA A 79 17.20 -18.77 -11.12
C ALA A 79 16.60 -20.17 -11.34
N LEU A 80 15.48 -20.26 -12.07
CA LEU A 80 14.79 -21.49 -12.51
C LEU A 80 15.16 -21.80 -13.96
#